data_AF-A0A940L4E3-F1
#
_entry.id   AF-A0A940L4E3-F1
#
_cell.length_a   1.000
_cell.length_b   1.000
_cell.length_c   1.000
_cell.angle_alpha   90.00
_cell.angle_beta   90.00
_cell.angle_gamma   90.00
#
_symmetry.space_group_name_H-M   'P 1'
#
loop_
_entity.id
_entity.type
_entity.pdbx_description
1 polymer ?
#
loop_
_entity_poly.entity_id
_entity_poly.type
_entity_poly.pdbx_seq_one_letter_code
_entity_poly.pdbx_strand_id
1 'polypeptide(L)'
;MKTTGFKKILALCVSASFCGACAKVNFSPVPEEIASTSKTVNVSEVVAYGNKQVDFLLVFDDSNSMLPDLQKLAAGLGNFVSSLESSDIDWQMCMTTTRSISVGGSDTWGTSYNWTGYSPSGGTPAHILKRGTSNLDSIFVNTVNTLTIGGAGSGDERGIKAAYQHFKSTSSNNCYRPGAALSVIIVSNEDERSVGGDASKVKSNDAVGTYQPLEDEDMPAKLVAVTKTMFGNDIRFTFNSIIVKPGDATCEATQDAAGTSPSHQGIIYDQMSNLTEGGVGSICDSNFASSLNTFKDKIVNSMTDLTLQCVADPGTMKVEINGKAYKNFEVKKNILKFHSPLIEGTKLDLSFDCK
;
A
#
# COMPACT_ATOMS: atom_id res chain seq x y z
N MET A 1 -13.93 -27.15 -72.19
CA MET A 1 -15.08 -28.07 -72.09
C MET A 1 -16.25 -27.28 -71.53
N LYS A 2 -17.30 -27.10 -72.35
CA LYS A 2 -18.71 -26.76 -72.05
C LYS A 2 -18.98 -25.63 -71.03
N THR A 3 -19.44 -24.43 -71.46
CA THR A 3 -20.86 -24.03 -71.73
C THR A 3 -21.74 -24.26 -70.49
N THR A 4 -22.58 -23.37 -69.97
CA THR A 4 -23.53 -22.39 -70.55
C THR A 4 -24.24 -21.80 -69.30
N GLY A 5 -24.55 -20.51 -69.14
CA GLY A 5 -25.42 -19.67 -69.95
C GLY A 5 -26.67 -19.32 -69.13
N PHE A 6 -27.14 -18.07 -69.14
CA PHE A 6 -28.56 -17.76 -69.39
C PHE A 6 -28.76 -16.27 -69.68
N LYS A 7 -29.61 -16.04 -70.69
CA LYS A 7 -29.93 -14.76 -71.33
C LYS A 7 -31.13 -14.07 -70.67
N LYS A 8 -31.08 -12.73 -70.75
CA LYS A 8 -32.14 -11.72 -70.92
C LYS A 8 -33.61 -12.18 -70.83
N ILE A 9 -34.40 -11.46 -70.03
CA ILE A 9 -35.76 -11.03 -70.42
C ILE A 9 -35.91 -9.54 -70.07
N LEU A 10 -36.28 -8.78 -71.10
CA LEU A 10 -36.75 -7.40 -71.07
C LEU A 10 -38.28 -7.45 -71.05
N ALA A 11 -38.93 -6.70 -70.16
CA ALA A 11 -40.35 -6.39 -70.27
C ALA A 11 -40.57 -4.89 -70.02
N LEU A 12 -41.03 -4.23 -71.07
CA LEU A 12 -41.49 -2.84 -71.15
C LEU A 12 -43.02 -2.86 -71.00
N CYS A 13 -43.61 -1.96 -70.20
CA CYS A 13 -44.92 -1.31 -70.42
C CYS A 13 -45.24 -0.40 -69.20
N VAL A 14 -45.21 0.93 -69.31
CA VAL A 14 -46.22 1.87 -69.85
C VAL A 14 -47.21 2.38 -68.78
N SER A 15 -46.94 3.62 -68.33
CA SER A 15 -47.82 4.75 -67.97
C SER A 15 -49.08 4.53 -67.12
N ALA A 16 -49.25 5.32 -66.04
CA ALA A 16 -49.91 6.64 -66.06
C ALA A 16 -50.41 7.06 -64.65
N SER A 17 -50.14 8.34 -64.33
CA SER A 17 -50.99 9.29 -63.57
C SER A 17 -51.44 8.98 -62.13
N PHE A 18 -51.05 9.82 -61.17
CA PHE A 18 -51.80 11.02 -60.77
C PHE A 18 -51.10 11.75 -59.61
N CYS A 19 -51.18 13.09 -59.64
CA CYS A 19 -50.66 14.01 -58.63
C CYS A 19 -51.21 13.76 -57.23
N GLY A 20 -50.37 13.98 -56.22
CA GLY A 20 -50.77 14.15 -54.83
C GLY A 20 -49.58 14.61 -53.99
N ALA A 21 -49.64 15.85 -53.51
CA ALA A 21 -48.58 16.54 -52.78
C ALA A 21 -48.12 15.79 -51.52
N CYS A 22 -46.81 15.70 -51.31
CA CYS A 22 -46.21 15.47 -49.99
C CYS A 22 -45.26 16.64 -49.68
N ALA A 23 -45.72 17.54 -48.81
CA ALA A 23 -44.87 18.53 -48.18
C ALA A 23 -43.74 17.83 -47.40
N LYS A 24 -42.56 18.47 -47.33
CA LYS A 24 -41.46 18.01 -46.48
C LYS A 24 -41.95 17.93 -45.03
N VAL A 25 -42.01 16.73 -44.48
CA VAL A 25 -42.11 16.51 -43.03
C VAL A 25 -40.77 16.90 -42.41
N ASN A 26 -40.74 18.06 -41.76
CA ASN A 26 -39.69 18.39 -40.81
C ASN A 26 -40.01 17.67 -39.50
N PHE A 27 -39.25 16.62 -39.19
CA PHE A 27 -39.22 16.08 -37.83
C PHE A 27 -38.42 17.04 -36.96
N SER A 28 -39.04 17.65 -35.96
CA SER A 28 -38.28 18.22 -34.84
C SER A 28 -37.63 17.05 -34.09
N PRO A 29 -36.34 17.13 -33.74
CA PRO A 29 -35.75 16.15 -32.85
C PRO A 29 -36.52 16.19 -31.53
N VAL A 30 -37.01 15.02 -31.11
CA VAL A 30 -37.48 14.81 -29.73
C VAL A 30 -36.27 15.11 -28.83
N PRO A 31 -36.42 15.91 -27.75
CA PRO A 31 -35.34 16.08 -26.80
C PRO A 31 -34.88 14.71 -26.33
N GLU A 32 -33.59 14.43 -26.52
CA GLU A 32 -32.94 13.26 -25.98
C GLU A 32 -32.90 13.46 -24.46
N GLU A 33 -33.94 12.97 -23.75
CA GLU A 33 -33.82 12.72 -22.33
C GLU A 33 -32.76 11.64 -22.15
N ILE A 34 -31.53 12.05 -21.86
CA ILE A 34 -30.54 11.17 -21.25
C ILE A 34 -31.06 10.89 -19.85
N ALA A 35 -31.99 9.94 -19.74
CA ALA A 35 -32.29 9.27 -18.48
C ALA A 35 -31.05 8.44 -18.12
N SER A 36 -30.03 9.10 -17.59
CA SER A 36 -29.08 8.45 -16.70
C SER A 36 -29.91 7.97 -15.52
N THR A 37 -30.26 6.69 -15.51
CA THR A 37 -30.86 6.06 -14.34
C THR A 37 -29.78 6.00 -13.26
N SER A 38 -29.54 7.14 -12.61
CA SER A 38 -28.64 7.25 -11.48
C SER A 38 -29.18 6.33 -10.39
N LYS A 39 -28.54 5.17 -10.21
CA LYS A 39 -28.98 4.19 -9.24
C LYS A 39 -28.63 4.74 -7.85
N THR A 40 -29.65 5.08 -7.07
CA THR A 40 -29.46 5.40 -5.65
C THR A 40 -29.01 4.16 -4.90
N VAL A 41 -27.87 4.29 -4.24
CA VAL A 41 -27.24 3.33 -3.37
C VAL A 41 -27.55 3.73 -1.94
N ASN A 42 -28.02 2.78 -1.14
CA ASN A 42 -28.11 2.91 0.30
C ASN A 42 -27.24 1.83 0.94
N VAL A 43 -26.28 2.24 1.76
CA VAL A 43 -25.35 1.35 2.46
C VAL A 43 -25.46 1.66 3.94
N SER A 44 -25.64 0.62 4.74
CA SER A 44 -25.60 0.72 6.20
C SER A 44 -24.46 -0.15 6.67
N GLU A 45 -23.43 0.48 7.21
CA GLU A 45 -22.23 -0.19 7.70
C GLU A 45 -21.97 0.18 9.14
N VAL A 46 -21.38 -0.74 9.88
CA VAL A 46 -20.87 -0.43 11.21
C VAL A 46 -19.36 -0.35 11.06
N VAL A 47 -18.79 0.77 11.51
CA VAL A 47 -17.34 0.97 11.54
C VAL A 47 -16.73 -0.20 12.30
N ALA A 48 -15.95 -1.00 11.58
CA ALA A 48 -15.45 -2.28 12.07
C ALA A 48 -14.66 -2.13 13.37
N TYR A 49 -14.65 -3.22 14.15
CA TYR A 49 -13.77 -3.38 15.31
C TYR A 49 -12.32 -3.06 14.91
N GLY A 50 -11.63 -2.20 15.67
CA GLY A 50 -10.24 -1.85 15.36
C GLY A 50 -10.03 -0.68 14.39
N ASN A 51 -10.99 0.24 14.23
CA ASN A 51 -10.78 1.40 13.35
C ASN A 51 -9.61 2.33 13.79
N LYS A 52 -9.21 2.27 15.07
CA LYS A 52 -7.98 2.90 15.60
C LYS A 52 -6.83 1.92 15.85
N GLN A 53 -6.99 0.65 15.48
CA GLN A 53 -5.95 -0.35 15.61
C GLN A 53 -5.07 -0.33 14.36
N VAL A 54 -3.76 -0.31 14.59
CA VAL A 54 -2.77 -0.38 13.52
C VAL A 54 -1.71 -1.41 13.89
N ASP A 55 -1.43 -2.30 12.95
CA ASP A 55 -0.36 -3.28 13.08
C ASP A 55 0.77 -2.89 12.15
N PHE A 56 1.96 -2.78 12.74
CA PHE A 56 3.17 -2.39 12.03
C PHE A 56 4.04 -3.62 11.75
N LEU A 57 4.53 -3.71 10.52
CA LEU A 57 5.70 -4.50 10.19
C LEU A 57 6.85 -3.55 9.87
N LEU A 58 7.88 -3.53 10.73
CA LEU A 58 9.15 -2.90 10.38
C LEU A 58 9.99 -3.89 9.57
N VAL A 59 10.49 -3.46 8.41
CA VAL A 59 11.41 -4.23 7.58
C VAL A 59 12.75 -3.52 7.61
N PHE A 60 13.72 -4.11 8.31
CA PHE A 60 15.05 -3.54 8.44
C PHE A 60 15.96 -4.13 7.37
N ASP A 61 16.50 -3.27 6.54
CA ASP A 61 17.64 -3.65 5.74
C ASP A 61 18.86 -3.87 6.66
N ASP A 62 19.31 -5.12 6.76
CA ASP A 62 20.43 -5.51 7.61
C ASP A 62 21.72 -5.75 6.80
N SER A 63 21.82 -5.17 5.61
CA SER A 63 23.05 -5.10 4.82
C SER A 63 24.15 -4.30 5.52
N ASN A 64 25.40 -4.49 5.08
CA ASN A 64 26.60 -3.95 5.76
C ASN A 64 26.59 -2.42 5.96
N SER A 65 25.93 -1.69 5.06
CA SER A 65 25.91 -0.22 5.04
C SER A 65 24.86 0.37 5.97
N MET A 66 23.92 -0.44 6.49
CA MET A 66 22.67 0.07 7.06
C MET A 66 22.68 0.40 8.55
N LEU A 67 23.70 0.00 9.32
CA LEU A 67 23.72 0.23 10.78
C LEU A 67 23.50 1.71 11.17
N PRO A 68 24.17 2.71 10.55
CA PRO A 68 23.94 4.11 10.90
C PRO A 68 22.50 4.55 10.62
N ASP A 69 21.90 4.10 9.52
CA ASP A 69 20.53 4.44 9.15
C ASP A 69 19.49 3.77 10.05
N LEU A 70 19.71 2.51 10.43
CA LEU A 70 18.87 1.84 11.42
C LEU A 70 18.98 2.49 12.81
N GLN A 71 20.16 2.98 13.19
CA GLN A 71 20.32 3.74 14.44
C GLN A 71 19.57 5.08 14.40
N LYS A 72 19.60 5.78 13.26
CA LYS A 72 18.77 6.99 13.05
C LYS A 72 17.27 6.69 13.16
N LEU A 73 16.83 5.56 12.61
CA LEU A 73 15.44 5.11 12.75
C LEU A 73 15.09 4.80 14.21
N ALA A 74 15.90 4.01 14.91
CA ALA A 74 15.67 3.64 16.31
C ALA A 74 15.53 4.88 17.21
N ALA A 75 16.36 5.91 17.00
CA ALA A 75 16.28 7.17 17.72
C ALA A 75 14.96 7.95 17.46
N GLY A 76 14.32 7.75 16.30
CA GLY A 76 13.04 8.37 15.94
C GLY A 76 11.80 7.58 16.36
N LEU A 77 11.91 6.26 16.51
CA LEU A 77 10.76 5.38 16.74
C LEU A 77 10.03 5.66 18.06
N GLY A 78 10.74 6.07 19.12
CA GLY A 78 10.15 6.47 20.40
C GLY A 78 9.15 7.64 20.28
N ASN A 79 9.56 8.69 19.58
CA ASN A 79 8.70 9.84 19.32
C ASN A 79 7.54 9.47 18.39
N PHE A 80 7.80 8.61 17.41
CA PHE A 80 6.76 8.11 16.50
C PHE A 80 5.66 7.37 17.27
N VAL A 81 6.00 6.38 18.09
CA VAL A 81 4.99 5.64 18.88
C VAL A 81 4.31 6.52 19.92
N SER A 82 5.03 7.46 20.55
CA SER A 82 4.41 8.46 21.44
C SER A 82 3.36 9.32 20.72
N SER A 83 3.60 9.65 19.44
CA SER A 83 2.65 10.39 18.61
C SER A 83 1.42 9.56 18.22
N LEU A 84 1.60 8.25 18.00
CA LEU A 84 0.49 7.30 17.79
C LEU A 84 -0.37 7.22 19.05
N GLU A 85 0.25 7.08 20.22
CA GLU A 85 -0.45 7.02 21.51
C GLU A 85 -1.20 8.32 21.82
N SER A 86 -0.60 9.47 21.50
CA SER A 86 -1.23 10.78 21.63
C SER A 86 -2.44 10.96 20.69
N SER A 87 -2.45 10.22 19.58
CA SER A 87 -3.57 10.17 18.63
C SER A 87 -4.59 9.07 18.98
N ASP A 88 -4.43 8.44 20.16
CA ASP A 88 -5.24 7.31 20.64
C ASP A 88 -5.27 6.11 19.68
N ILE A 89 -4.15 5.87 18.99
CA ILE A 89 -3.98 4.71 18.11
C ILE A 89 -3.54 3.53 18.96
N ASP A 90 -4.27 2.43 18.88
CA ASP A 90 -3.92 1.14 19.48
C ASP A 90 -2.98 0.39 18.54
N TRP A 91 -1.67 0.56 18.74
CA TRP A 91 -0.66 -0.02 17.88
C TRP A 91 -0.05 -1.31 18.44
N GLN A 92 0.30 -2.22 17.54
CA GLN A 92 1.28 -3.28 17.79
C GLN A 92 2.30 -3.32 16.65
N MET A 93 3.48 -3.89 16.92
CA MET A 93 4.59 -3.86 15.98
C MET A 93 5.39 -5.16 16.04
N CYS A 94 5.64 -5.72 14.86
CA CYS A 94 6.61 -6.76 14.63
C CYS A 94 7.72 -6.24 13.72
N MET A 95 8.84 -6.96 13.66
CA MET A 95 9.93 -6.65 12.75
C MET A 95 10.45 -7.89 12.04
N THR A 96 10.97 -7.69 10.83
CA THR A 96 11.74 -8.67 10.04
C THR A 96 12.90 -7.93 9.36
N THR A 97 13.80 -8.68 8.72
CA THR A 97 14.87 -8.11 7.90
C THR A 97 14.65 -8.33 6.41
N THR A 98 15.45 -7.66 5.56
CA THR A 98 15.48 -7.80 4.10
C THR A 98 16.21 -9.06 3.62
N ARG A 99 16.60 -9.98 4.50
CA ARG A 99 17.24 -11.25 4.12
C ARG A 99 16.48 -12.46 4.63
N SER A 100 16.76 -13.61 4.03
CA SER A 100 16.39 -14.89 4.64
C SER A 100 17.29 -15.20 5.85
N ILE A 101 16.72 -15.94 6.79
CA ILE A 101 17.49 -16.57 7.87
C ILE A 101 17.27 -18.07 7.88
N SER A 102 18.28 -18.82 8.32
CA SER A 102 18.16 -20.26 8.44
C SER A 102 17.29 -20.62 9.66
N VAL A 103 16.10 -21.16 9.40
CA VAL A 103 15.18 -21.68 10.42
C VAL A 103 15.03 -23.17 10.19
N GLY A 104 15.44 -23.99 11.16
CA GLY A 104 15.40 -25.45 11.02
C GLY A 104 16.23 -25.98 9.84
N GLY A 105 17.28 -25.27 9.44
CA GLY A 105 18.14 -25.62 8.31
C GLY A 105 17.60 -25.20 6.94
N SER A 106 16.48 -24.46 6.89
CA SER A 106 15.91 -23.91 5.64
C SER A 106 15.93 -22.39 5.66
N ASP A 107 16.33 -21.79 4.54
CA ASP A 107 16.30 -20.34 4.38
C ASP A 107 14.86 -19.83 4.33
N THR A 108 14.51 -19.02 5.32
CA THR A 108 13.15 -18.55 5.55
C THR A 108 13.13 -17.02 5.56
N TRP A 109 12.25 -16.46 4.74
CA TRP A 109 12.01 -15.03 4.61
C TRP A 109 10.89 -14.57 5.56
N GLY A 110 10.94 -13.31 6.00
CA GLY A 110 9.85 -12.74 6.81
C GLY A 110 9.75 -13.29 8.23
N THR A 111 10.83 -13.88 8.76
CA THR A 111 10.82 -14.39 10.14
C THR A 111 10.81 -13.22 11.13
N SER A 112 9.92 -13.28 12.12
CA SER A 112 9.84 -12.23 13.14
C SER A 112 11.05 -12.26 14.07
N TYR A 113 11.64 -11.09 14.32
CA TYR A 113 12.71 -10.94 15.30
C TYR A 113 12.15 -10.53 16.65
N ASN A 114 12.75 -11.04 17.72
CA ASN A 114 12.46 -10.60 19.07
C ASN A 114 13.02 -9.20 19.30
N TRP A 115 12.26 -8.39 20.02
CA TRP A 115 12.71 -7.10 20.51
C TRP A 115 13.72 -7.29 21.66
N THR A 116 14.91 -6.73 21.53
CA THR A 116 15.98 -6.87 22.53
C THR A 116 15.66 -6.05 23.77
N GLY A 117 15.79 -6.66 24.95
CA GLY A 117 15.47 -6.02 26.22
C GLY A 117 13.97 -5.92 26.52
N TYR A 118 13.13 -6.60 25.73
CA TYR A 118 11.69 -6.70 25.95
C TYR A 118 11.32 -8.07 26.51
N SER A 119 10.56 -8.08 27.61
CA SER A 119 10.09 -9.30 28.28
C SER A 119 8.62 -9.14 28.66
N PRO A 120 7.71 -9.33 27.69
CA PRO A 120 6.28 -9.13 27.92
C PRO A 120 5.70 -10.13 28.91
N SER A 121 4.73 -9.68 29.71
CA SER A 121 3.92 -10.54 30.57
C SER A 121 2.78 -11.22 29.82
N GLY A 122 2.18 -12.25 30.43
CA GLY A 122 0.90 -12.80 29.97
C GLY A 122 0.95 -13.59 28.66
N GLY A 123 2.12 -14.13 28.30
CA GLY A 123 2.27 -14.99 27.13
C GLY A 123 2.29 -14.27 25.78
N THR A 124 2.35 -12.93 25.76
CA THR A 124 2.62 -12.20 24.51
C THR A 124 4.04 -12.57 24.03
N PRO A 125 4.23 -12.93 22.75
CA PRO A 125 5.56 -13.22 22.23
C PRO A 125 6.49 -12.00 22.24
N ALA A 126 7.79 -12.21 22.45
CA ALA A 126 8.80 -11.15 22.52
C ALA A 126 9.07 -10.45 21.18
N HIS A 127 8.55 -10.97 20.06
CA HIS A 127 8.58 -10.30 18.76
C HIS A 127 7.38 -9.36 18.51
N ILE A 128 6.42 -9.28 19.45
CA ILE A 128 5.25 -8.39 19.36
C ILE A 128 5.34 -7.28 20.41
N LEU A 129 5.75 -6.09 19.97
CA LEU A 129 5.77 -4.88 20.79
C LEU A 129 4.42 -4.19 20.72
N LYS A 130 3.91 -3.68 21.84
CA LYS A 130 2.54 -3.14 21.93
C LYS A 130 2.50 -1.78 22.62
N ARG A 131 1.42 -1.03 22.35
CA ARG A 131 1.03 0.18 23.09
C ARG A 131 1.17 0.01 24.61
N GLY A 132 1.67 1.05 25.28
CA GLY A 132 1.85 1.06 26.73
C GLY A 132 3.07 0.28 27.24
N THR A 133 3.92 -0.25 26.36
CA THR A 133 5.20 -0.82 26.76
C THR A 133 6.13 0.28 27.29
N SER A 134 6.75 0.05 28.45
CA SER A 134 7.76 0.96 29.01
C SER A 134 9.12 0.80 28.32
N ASN A 135 9.99 1.81 28.41
CA ASN A 135 11.39 1.78 27.93
C ASN A 135 11.55 1.54 26.41
N LEU A 136 10.60 2.04 25.61
CA LEU A 136 10.57 1.86 24.15
C LEU A 136 11.86 2.30 23.46
N ASP A 137 12.41 3.45 23.83
CA ASP A 137 13.68 3.95 23.25
C ASP A 137 14.83 2.96 23.44
N SER A 138 14.96 2.40 24.66
CA SER A 138 15.98 1.39 24.94
C SER A 138 15.73 0.10 24.17
N ILE A 139 14.48 -0.33 24.03
CA ILE A 139 14.13 -1.52 23.25
C ILE A 139 14.53 -1.32 21.78
N PHE A 140 14.16 -0.20 21.16
CA PHE A 140 14.49 0.07 19.76
C PHE A 140 16.00 0.14 19.52
N VAL A 141 16.72 0.92 20.36
CA VAL A 141 18.17 1.08 20.25
C VAL A 141 18.90 -0.24 20.48
N ASN A 142 18.54 -1.00 21.53
CA ASN A 142 19.16 -2.29 21.81
C ASN A 142 18.92 -3.28 20.68
N THR A 143 17.71 -3.31 20.13
CA THR A 143 17.35 -4.23 19.04
C THR A 143 18.24 -3.98 17.83
N VAL A 144 18.37 -2.74 17.38
CA VAL A 144 19.25 -2.37 16.26
C VAL A 144 20.72 -2.70 16.56
N ASN A 145 21.22 -2.36 17.75
CA ASN A 145 22.62 -2.61 18.11
C ASN A 145 22.97 -4.10 18.26
N THR A 146 21.99 -4.96 18.51
CA THR A 146 22.18 -6.42 18.58
C THR A 146 21.90 -7.14 17.27
N LEU A 147 21.29 -6.45 16.29
CA LEU A 147 21.00 -7.04 14.99
C LEU A 147 22.31 -7.42 14.29
N THR A 148 22.33 -8.59 13.67
CA THR A 148 23.49 -8.99 12.86
C THR A 148 23.45 -8.24 11.54
N ILE A 149 24.29 -7.21 11.43
CA ILE A 149 24.48 -6.41 10.22
C ILE A 149 25.51 -7.11 9.33
N GLY A 150 25.23 -7.21 8.03
CA GLY A 150 26.20 -7.70 7.06
C GLY A 150 26.38 -9.22 7.02
N GLY A 151 25.33 -9.98 7.37
CA GLY A 151 25.38 -11.44 7.40
C GLY A 151 25.48 -12.08 6.00
N ALA A 152 25.75 -13.39 5.96
CA ALA A 152 25.61 -14.14 4.71
C ALA A 152 24.19 -13.97 4.13
N GLY A 153 24.11 -13.65 2.84
CA GLY A 153 22.85 -13.38 2.15
C GLY A 153 22.27 -11.98 2.36
N SER A 154 22.90 -11.11 3.15
CA SER A 154 22.45 -9.71 3.35
C SER A 154 22.86 -8.75 2.23
N GLY A 155 23.19 -9.28 1.05
CA GLY A 155 23.53 -8.50 -0.15
C GLY A 155 22.52 -8.71 -1.28
N ASP A 156 21.40 -9.38 -0.98
CA ASP A 156 20.23 -9.56 -1.84
C ASP A 156 19.04 -9.07 -1.01
N GLU A 157 18.87 -7.75 -0.96
CA GLU A 157 17.90 -7.06 -0.10
C GLU A 157 16.48 -7.23 -0.66
N ARG A 158 15.62 -7.96 0.04
CA ARG A 158 14.27 -8.29 -0.44
C ARG A 158 13.20 -7.97 0.59
N GLY A 159 12.98 -6.68 0.81
CA GLY A 159 12.03 -6.18 1.78
C GLY A 159 10.57 -6.48 1.42
N ILE A 160 10.20 -6.42 0.14
CA ILE A 160 8.86 -6.77 -0.33
C ILE A 160 8.62 -8.27 -0.17
N LYS A 161 9.59 -9.11 -0.55
CA LYS A 161 9.47 -10.56 -0.30
C LYS A 161 9.40 -10.89 1.18
N ALA A 162 10.20 -10.24 2.01
CA ALA A 162 10.17 -10.43 3.45
C ALA A 162 8.78 -10.10 4.01
N ALA A 163 8.17 -8.97 3.62
CA ALA A 163 6.80 -8.62 4.01
C ALA A 163 5.77 -9.63 3.47
N TYR A 164 5.90 -10.03 2.20
CA TYR A 164 5.02 -11.02 1.56
C TYR A 164 4.99 -12.34 2.33
N GLN A 165 6.16 -12.88 2.69
CA GLN A 165 6.26 -14.14 3.42
C GLN A 165 5.86 -13.98 4.89
N HIS A 166 6.14 -12.82 5.50
CA HIS A 166 5.68 -12.51 6.84
C HIS A 166 4.15 -12.54 6.92
N PHE A 167 3.44 -11.94 5.95
CA PHE A 167 1.97 -11.97 5.89
C PHE A 167 1.42 -13.39 5.73
N LYS A 168 2.06 -14.22 4.90
CA LYS A 168 1.68 -15.64 4.76
C LYS A 168 1.89 -16.46 6.04
N SER A 169 2.81 -16.03 6.91
CA SER A 169 3.06 -16.64 8.22
C SER A 169 2.18 -16.09 9.34
N THR A 170 1.12 -15.31 9.04
CA THR A 170 0.26 -14.69 10.06
C THR A 170 -0.31 -15.66 11.09
N SER A 171 -0.55 -16.92 10.71
CA SER A 171 -1.06 -17.95 11.61
C SER A 171 -0.06 -18.43 12.66
N SER A 172 1.24 -18.20 12.43
CA SER A 172 2.31 -18.57 13.37
C SER A 172 2.91 -17.36 14.09
N ASN A 173 2.97 -16.20 13.43
CA ASN A 173 3.60 -15.01 14.01
C ASN A 173 2.68 -14.18 14.93
N ASN A 174 1.35 -14.26 14.77
CA ASN A 174 0.36 -13.52 15.56
C ASN A 174 0.52 -11.97 15.54
N CYS A 175 1.24 -11.42 14.56
CA CYS A 175 1.54 -9.99 14.45
C CYS A 175 0.36 -9.14 13.97
N TYR A 176 -0.72 -9.76 13.51
CA TYR A 176 -1.83 -9.10 12.82
C TYR A 176 -3.16 -9.42 13.51
N ARG A 177 -3.85 -8.38 13.97
CA ARG A 177 -5.14 -8.40 14.65
C ARG A 177 -6.26 -8.29 13.61
N PRO A 178 -7.35 -9.07 13.76
CA PRO A 178 -8.53 -8.90 12.92
C PRO A 178 -9.06 -7.45 12.98
N GLY A 179 -9.32 -6.85 11.81
CA GLY A 179 -9.89 -5.50 11.67
C GLY A 179 -8.90 -4.33 11.81
N ALA A 180 -7.68 -4.57 12.32
CA ALA A 180 -6.64 -3.56 12.39
C ALA A 180 -6.18 -3.13 10.98
N ALA A 181 -5.80 -1.86 10.83
CA ALA A 181 -5.07 -1.40 9.65
C ALA A 181 -3.66 -2.01 9.66
N LEU A 182 -3.08 -2.18 8.49
CA LEU A 182 -1.73 -2.71 8.31
C LEU A 182 -0.83 -1.62 7.73
N SER A 183 0.33 -1.42 8.37
CA SER A 183 1.36 -0.50 7.89
C SER A 183 2.71 -1.18 7.85
N VAL A 184 3.32 -1.23 6.67
CA VAL A 184 4.74 -1.60 6.53
C VAL A 184 5.58 -0.32 6.57
N ILE A 185 6.72 -0.37 7.26
CA ILE A 185 7.77 0.65 7.18
C ILE A 185 9.07 -0.05 6.83
N ILE A 186 9.63 0.26 5.67
CA ILE A 186 10.95 -0.21 5.27
C ILE A 186 11.97 0.93 5.31
N VAL A 187 13.19 0.60 5.72
CA VAL A 187 14.35 1.49 5.60
C VAL A 187 15.46 0.72 4.90
N SER A 188 15.91 1.21 3.76
CA SER A 188 16.96 0.59 2.93
C SER A 188 17.65 1.66 2.10
N ASN A 189 18.97 1.53 1.90
CA ASN A 189 19.72 2.35 0.95
C ASN A 189 19.93 1.63 -0.39
N GLU A 190 19.27 0.50 -0.60
CA GLU A 190 19.23 -0.22 -1.87
C GLU A 190 17.75 -0.43 -2.29
N ASP A 191 17.53 -1.00 -3.46
CA ASP A 191 16.21 -1.39 -3.95
C ASP A 191 15.91 -2.86 -3.66
N GLU A 192 14.70 -3.31 -3.98
CA GLU A 192 14.37 -4.75 -3.95
C GLU A 192 15.30 -5.52 -4.92
N ARG A 193 15.93 -6.61 -4.46
CA ARG A 193 17.04 -7.30 -5.17
C ARG A 193 18.25 -6.39 -5.42
N SER A 194 18.54 -5.51 -4.48
CA SER A 194 19.62 -4.51 -4.49
C SER A 194 19.44 -3.42 -5.56
N VAL A 195 19.33 -3.83 -6.83
CA VAL A 195 19.25 -2.97 -8.02
C VAL A 195 17.86 -2.94 -8.67
N GLY A 196 16.81 -3.40 -7.99
CA GLY A 196 15.44 -3.38 -8.52
C GLY A 196 15.21 -4.43 -9.60
N GLY A 197 16.10 -5.42 -9.69
CA GLY A 197 16.18 -6.35 -10.83
C GLY A 197 16.47 -5.66 -12.17
N ASP A 198 17.16 -4.51 -12.15
CA ASP A 198 17.60 -3.80 -13.34
C ASP A 198 19.12 -3.89 -13.49
N ALA A 199 19.58 -4.71 -14.44
CA ALA A 199 21.00 -4.89 -14.72
C ALA A 199 21.71 -3.59 -15.14
N SER A 200 20.98 -2.58 -15.63
CA SER A 200 21.56 -1.28 -16.02
C SER A 200 21.94 -0.40 -14.83
N LYS A 201 21.48 -0.74 -13.61
CA LYS A 201 21.76 -0.03 -12.37
C LYS A 201 23.01 -0.54 -11.65
N VAL A 202 23.54 -1.69 -12.07
CA VAL A 202 24.78 -2.24 -11.52
C VAL A 202 25.94 -1.27 -11.74
N LYS A 203 26.56 -0.83 -10.65
CA LYS A 203 27.74 0.01 -10.58
C LYS A 203 29.00 -0.85 -10.70
N SER A 204 30.10 -0.24 -11.14
CA SER A 204 31.37 -0.96 -11.35
C SER A 204 32.01 -1.46 -10.06
N ASN A 205 31.63 -0.90 -8.92
CA ASN A 205 32.09 -1.26 -7.57
C ASN A 205 31.06 -2.09 -6.78
N ASP A 206 29.97 -2.53 -7.42
CA ASP A 206 29.06 -3.50 -6.82
C ASP A 206 29.73 -4.87 -6.66
N ALA A 207 29.21 -5.65 -5.71
CA ALA A 207 29.65 -7.02 -5.52
C ALA A 207 29.28 -7.90 -6.73
N VAL A 208 30.07 -8.96 -6.95
CA VAL A 208 29.73 -9.96 -7.97
C VAL A 208 28.40 -10.61 -7.62
N GLY A 209 27.45 -10.55 -8.55
CA GLY A 209 26.13 -11.16 -8.37
C GLY A 209 25.07 -10.25 -7.76
N THR A 210 25.36 -8.94 -7.57
CA THR A 210 24.38 -7.92 -7.14
C THR A 210 23.13 -7.91 -8.01
N TYR A 211 23.27 -8.07 -9.33
CA TYR A 211 22.09 -8.22 -10.18
C TYR A 211 21.45 -9.60 -10.01
N GLN A 212 20.20 -9.58 -9.59
CA GLN A 212 19.28 -10.71 -9.66
C GLN A 212 17.93 -10.26 -10.21
N PRO A 213 17.27 -11.03 -11.09
CA PRO A 213 15.95 -10.67 -11.59
C PRO A 213 14.91 -10.75 -10.47
N LEU A 214 13.94 -9.83 -10.48
CA LEU A 214 12.78 -9.90 -9.58
C LEU A 214 12.01 -11.22 -9.79
N GLU A 215 11.62 -11.84 -8.68
CA GLU A 215 10.68 -12.96 -8.64
C GLU A 215 9.26 -12.45 -8.35
N ASP A 216 8.27 -13.32 -8.48
CA ASP A 216 6.87 -13.00 -8.18
C ASP A 216 6.68 -12.37 -6.80
N GLU A 217 7.39 -12.85 -5.78
CA GLU A 217 7.25 -12.39 -4.40
C GLU A 217 7.95 -11.05 -4.13
N ASP A 218 8.76 -10.56 -5.07
CA ASP A 218 9.41 -9.23 -5.01
C ASP A 218 8.51 -8.13 -5.58
N MET A 219 7.39 -8.49 -6.22
CA MET A 219 6.57 -7.54 -6.97
C MET A 219 5.57 -6.79 -6.08
N PRO A 220 5.49 -5.45 -6.16
CA PRO A 220 4.52 -4.64 -5.42
C PRO A 220 3.07 -5.13 -5.54
N ALA A 221 2.64 -5.45 -6.77
CA ALA A 221 1.29 -5.93 -7.05
C ALA A 221 0.97 -7.27 -6.33
N LYS A 222 1.98 -8.13 -6.16
CA LYS A 222 1.83 -9.43 -5.49
C LYS A 222 1.77 -9.26 -3.98
N LEU A 223 2.49 -8.30 -3.41
CA LEU A 223 2.34 -7.91 -2.00
C LEU A 223 0.95 -7.35 -1.71
N VAL A 224 0.39 -6.50 -2.58
CA VAL A 224 -1.01 -6.04 -2.43
C VAL A 224 -2.00 -7.21 -2.52
N ALA A 225 -1.82 -8.12 -3.47
CA ALA A 225 -2.70 -9.27 -3.66
C ALA A 225 -2.67 -10.23 -2.46
N VAL A 226 -1.47 -10.55 -1.93
CA VAL A 226 -1.36 -11.42 -0.75
C VAL A 226 -1.95 -10.74 0.48
N THR A 227 -1.80 -9.42 0.63
CA THR A 227 -2.38 -8.68 1.75
C THR A 227 -3.91 -8.85 1.78
N LYS A 228 -4.58 -8.66 0.63
CA LYS A 228 -6.03 -8.88 0.53
C LYS A 228 -6.43 -10.33 0.77
N THR A 229 -5.60 -11.26 0.33
CA THR A 229 -5.83 -12.71 0.53
C THR A 229 -5.76 -13.07 2.02
N MET A 230 -4.80 -12.53 2.76
CA MET A 230 -4.56 -12.87 4.15
C MET A 230 -5.45 -12.11 5.13
N PHE A 231 -5.81 -10.87 4.81
CA PHE A 231 -6.47 -9.96 5.76
C PHE A 231 -7.84 -9.44 5.30
N GLY A 232 -8.32 -9.86 4.12
CA GLY A 232 -9.60 -9.46 3.55
C GLY A 232 -9.48 -8.31 2.53
N ASN A 233 -10.49 -8.19 1.66
CA ASN A 233 -10.47 -7.22 0.56
C ASN A 233 -10.53 -5.76 1.03
N ASP A 234 -11.12 -5.52 2.20
CA ASP A 234 -11.33 -4.18 2.77
C ASP A 234 -10.18 -3.77 3.70
N ILE A 235 -9.07 -4.52 3.70
CA ILE A 235 -7.89 -4.21 4.51
C ILE A 235 -7.35 -2.81 4.17
N ARG A 236 -7.21 -1.98 5.21
CA ARG A 236 -6.52 -0.70 5.12
C ARG A 236 -5.03 -0.96 5.17
N PHE A 237 -4.37 -0.95 4.02
CA PHE A 237 -2.96 -1.28 3.90
C PHE A 237 -2.16 -0.10 3.36
N THR A 238 -1.10 0.27 4.08
CA THR A 238 -0.10 1.24 3.63
C THR A 238 1.30 0.63 3.67
N PHE A 239 2.10 0.92 2.66
CA PHE A 239 3.52 0.62 2.63
C PHE A 239 4.28 1.94 2.61
N ASN A 240 5.17 2.14 3.58
CA ASN A 240 5.94 3.36 3.71
C ASN A 240 7.41 3.03 3.59
N SER A 241 8.17 3.88 2.90
CA SER A 241 9.58 3.63 2.62
C SER A 241 10.44 4.83 3.03
N ILE A 242 11.62 4.55 3.59
CA ILE A 242 12.70 5.51 3.79
C ILE A 242 13.87 4.98 2.96
N ILE A 243 14.11 5.63 1.83
CA ILE A 243 14.97 5.10 0.76
C ILE A 243 15.85 6.20 0.17
N VAL A 244 16.83 5.81 -0.64
CA VAL A 244 17.37 6.71 -1.65
C VAL A 244 16.27 6.92 -2.70
N LYS A 245 15.71 8.14 -2.76
CA LYS A 245 14.55 8.41 -3.61
C LYS A 245 14.89 8.29 -5.10
N PRO A 246 13.95 7.84 -5.95
CA PRO A 246 14.12 7.88 -7.40
C PRO A 246 14.56 9.27 -7.88
N GLY A 247 15.70 9.33 -8.57
CA GLY A 247 16.28 10.57 -9.11
C GLY A 247 17.10 11.40 -8.13
N ASP A 248 17.23 11.02 -6.86
CA ASP A 248 18.05 11.74 -5.87
C ASP A 248 19.52 11.30 -5.91
N ALA A 249 20.22 11.70 -6.97
CA ALA A 249 21.64 11.38 -7.16
C ALA A 249 22.55 11.98 -6.07
N THR A 250 22.10 13.04 -5.38
CA THR A 250 22.88 13.63 -4.28
C THR A 250 22.82 12.76 -3.04
N CYS A 251 21.64 12.24 -2.71
CA CYS A 251 21.49 11.28 -1.63
C CYS A 251 22.24 9.99 -1.93
N GLU A 252 22.11 9.45 -3.15
CA GLU A 252 22.83 8.25 -3.57
C GLU A 252 24.35 8.41 -3.43
N ALA A 253 24.92 9.52 -3.93
CA ALA A 253 26.34 9.80 -3.78
C ALA A 253 26.76 9.96 -2.30
N THR A 254 25.88 10.48 -1.45
CA THR A 254 26.13 10.62 0.00
C THR A 254 26.17 9.24 0.67
N GLN A 255 25.23 8.36 0.31
CA GLN A 255 25.17 6.99 0.80
C GLN A 255 26.37 6.16 0.30
N ASP A 256 26.72 6.28 -0.98
CA ASP A 256 27.91 5.65 -1.57
C ASP A 256 29.22 6.08 -0.88
N ALA A 257 29.30 7.34 -0.44
CA ALA A 257 30.48 7.87 0.24
C ALA A 257 30.57 7.49 1.73
N ALA A 258 29.43 7.26 2.38
CA ALA A 258 29.34 6.92 3.80
C ALA A 258 29.30 5.41 4.08
N GLY A 259 28.84 4.63 3.10
CA GLY A 259 28.64 3.19 3.20
C GLY A 259 29.88 2.36 2.92
N THR A 260 29.83 1.09 3.33
CA THR A 260 30.84 0.07 2.98
C THR A 260 30.55 -0.62 1.64
N SER A 261 29.36 -0.38 1.08
CA SER A 261 28.85 -0.94 -0.16
C SER A 261 28.15 0.18 -0.95
N PRO A 262 28.05 0.08 -2.30
CA PRO A 262 27.25 1.01 -3.07
C PRO A 262 25.78 0.96 -2.62
N SER A 263 25.12 2.11 -2.67
CA SER A 263 23.69 2.28 -2.48
C SER A 263 22.97 2.25 -3.83
N HIS A 264 21.66 2.05 -3.83
CA HIS A 264 20.83 2.10 -5.03
C HIS A 264 19.50 2.78 -4.74
N GLN A 265 18.94 3.46 -5.74
CA GLN A 265 17.64 4.12 -5.59
C GLN A 265 16.53 3.10 -5.42
N GLY A 266 15.71 3.24 -4.38
CA GLY A 266 14.62 2.32 -4.04
C GLY A 266 13.40 2.45 -4.97
N ILE A 267 13.55 2.18 -6.26
CA ILE A 267 12.49 2.34 -7.27
C ILE A 267 11.29 1.44 -6.97
N ILE A 268 11.50 0.17 -6.64
CA ILE A 268 10.41 -0.77 -6.38
C ILE A 268 9.73 -0.44 -5.05
N TYR A 269 10.48 0.00 -4.04
CA TYR A 269 9.90 0.47 -2.77
C TYR A 269 9.07 1.76 -2.93
N ASP A 270 9.52 2.71 -3.77
CA ASP A 270 8.74 3.90 -4.13
C ASP A 270 7.44 3.51 -4.85
N GLN A 271 7.51 2.60 -5.82
CA GLN A 271 6.32 2.08 -6.52
C GLN A 271 5.34 1.44 -5.54
N MET A 272 5.82 0.61 -4.60
CA MET A 272 4.98 -0.03 -3.59
C MET A 272 4.33 0.99 -2.64
N SER A 273 5.10 2.02 -2.27
CA SER A 273 4.59 3.10 -1.40
C SER A 273 3.48 3.89 -2.12
N ASN A 274 3.70 4.24 -3.39
CA ASN A 274 2.70 4.94 -4.20
C ASN A 274 1.45 4.08 -4.47
N LEU A 275 1.62 2.77 -4.74
CA LEU A 275 0.52 1.84 -4.99
C LEU A 275 -0.44 1.70 -3.79
N THR A 276 0.06 1.94 -2.58
CA THR A 276 -0.71 1.84 -1.33
C THR A 276 -0.96 3.19 -0.67
N GLU A 277 -0.72 4.28 -1.41
CA GLU A 277 -0.85 5.67 -0.93
C GLU A 277 -0.04 5.98 0.35
N GLY A 278 1.00 5.20 0.65
CA GLY A 278 1.91 5.42 1.75
C GLY A 278 2.85 6.61 1.55
N GLY A 279 3.77 6.80 2.47
CA GLY A 279 4.77 7.87 2.42
C GLY A 279 6.14 7.39 1.92
N VAL A 280 6.90 8.32 1.33
CA VAL A 280 8.28 8.11 0.87
C VAL A 280 9.20 9.15 1.53
N GLY A 281 9.96 8.70 2.53
CA GLY A 281 11.01 9.45 3.23
C GLY A 281 12.37 9.33 2.54
N SER A 282 13.28 10.28 2.80
CA SER A 282 14.66 10.17 2.32
C SER A 282 15.55 9.55 3.39
N ILE A 283 16.34 8.54 3.02
CA ILE A 283 17.33 7.96 3.93
C ILE A 283 18.45 8.93 4.30
N CYS A 284 18.69 9.94 3.44
CA CYS A 284 19.67 10.99 3.68
C CYS A 284 19.18 12.10 4.60
N ASP A 285 17.94 12.05 5.08
CA ASP A 285 17.48 12.97 6.12
C ASP A 285 18.32 12.80 7.39
N SER A 286 18.67 13.92 8.03
CA SER A 286 19.47 13.92 9.28
C SER A 286 18.80 13.17 10.43
N ASN A 287 17.47 13.07 10.37
CA ASN A 287 16.63 12.23 11.22
C ASN A 287 15.33 11.93 10.45
N PHE A 288 14.59 10.89 10.87
CA PHE A 288 13.38 10.47 10.16
C PHE A 288 12.08 11.04 10.73
N ALA A 289 12.11 12.07 11.58
CA ALA A 289 10.91 12.60 12.22
C ALA A 289 9.85 13.09 11.21
N SER A 290 10.28 13.79 10.15
CA SER A 290 9.38 14.26 9.08
C SER A 290 8.72 13.10 8.34
N SER A 291 9.52 12.10 7.97
CA SER A 291 9.06 10.87 7.30
C SER A 291 8.08 10.10 8.19
N LEU A 292 8.43 9.85 9.46
CA LEU A 292 7.58 9.14 10.41
C LEU A 292 6.27 9.90 10.71
N ASN A 293 6.30 11.23 10.78
CA ASN A 293 5.07 12.05 10.88
C ASN A 293 4.21 11.91 9.62
N THR A 294 4.82 11.93 8.44
CA THR A 294 4.10 11.70 7.18
C THR A 294 3.45 10.32 7.17
N PHE A 295 4.15 9.28 7.62
CA PHE A 295 3.63 7.91 7.67
C PHE A 295 2.46 7.82 8.64
N LYS A 296 2.59 8.41 9.84
CA LYS A 296 1.49 8.54 10.80
C LYS A 296 0.27 9.19 10.16
N ASP A 297 0.45 10.29 9.44
CA ASP A 297 -0.66 10.99 8.79
C ASP A 297 -1.28 10.15 7.67
N LYS A 298 -0.49 9.41 6.88
CA LYS A 298 -1.00 8.48 5.86
C LYS A 298 -1.83 7.35 6.48
N ILE A 299 -1.35 6.79 7.59
CA ILE A 299 -2.08 5.76 8.34
C ILE A 299 -3.37 6.35 8.90
N VAL A 300 -3.32 7.51 9.57
CA VAL A 300 -4.54 8.17 10.09
C VAL A 300 -5.54 8.45 8.99
N ASN A 301 -5.08 8.95 7.83
CA ASN A 301 -5.94 9.18 6.68
C ASN A 301 -6.54 7.89 6.11
N SER A 302 -5.79 6.79 6.05
CA SER A 302 -6.35 5.51 5.59
C SER A 302 -7.39 4.94 6.56
N MET A 303 -7.35 5.35 7.84
CA MET A 303 -8.40 5.04 8.84
C MET A 303 -9.65 5.93 8.73
N THR A 304 -9.60 7.01 7.95
CA THR A 304 -10.74 7.93 7.73
C THR A 304 -11.44 7.74 6.39
N ASP A 305 -11.03 6.77 5.57
CA ASP A 305 -11.51 6.63 4.20
C ASP A 305 -12.37 5.37 4.07
N LEU A 306 -13.49 5.48 3.35
CA LEU A 306 -14.39 4.38 3.04
C LEU A 306 -14.50 4.22 1.52
N THR A 307 -14.23 3.03 1.02
CA THR A 307 -14.40 2.73 -0.41
C THR A 307 -15.87 2.46 -0.72
N LEU A 308 -16.42 3.23 -1.65
CA LEU A 308 -17.78 3.11 -2.14
C LEU A 308 -17.86 2.07 -3.27
N GLN A 309 -19.00 1.39 -3.35
CA GLN A 309 -19.26 0.36 -4.36
C GLN A 309 -19.31 0.87 -5.82
N CYS A 310 -19.33 2.18 -6.02
CA CYS A 310 -19.28 2.84 -7.33
C CYS A 310 -18.73 4.26 -7.17
N VAL A 311 -18.42 4.91 -8.30
CA VAL A 311 -18.11 6.35 -8.30
C VAL A 311 -19.39 7.11 -7.94
N ALA A 312 -19.36 7.81 -6.81
CA ALA A 312 -20.53 8.55 -6.34
C ALA A 312 -20.64 9.92 -7.02
N ASP A 313 -21.86 10.40 -7.24
CA ASP A 313 -22.09 11.82 -7.45
C ASP A 313 -21.86 12.58 -6.14
N PRO A 314 -20.83 13.45 -6.03
CA PRO A 314 -20.57 14.18 -4.80
C PRO A 314 -21.76 15.03 -4.34
N GLY A 315 -22.62 15.48 -5.26
CA GLY A 315 -23.78 16.31 -4.94
C GLY A 315 -24.94 15.56 -4.28
N THR A 316 -24.96 14.23 -4.34
CA THR A 316 -26.06 13.39 -3.83
C THR A 316 -25.70 12.64 -2.55
N MET A 317 -24.42 12.66 -2.15
CA MET A 317 -23.94 11.98 -0.96
C MET A 317 -24.55 12.53 0.33
N LYS A 318 -25.19 11.63 1.08
CA LYS A 318 -25.68 11.83 2.43
C LYS A 318 -25.02 10.82 3.34
N VAL A 319 -24.51 11.31 4.46
CA VAL A 319 -23.86 10.51 5.50
C VAL A 319 -24.58 10.76 6.81
N GLU A 320 -25.02 9.71 7.47
CA GLU A 320 -25.49 9.76 8.84
C GLU A 320 -24.59 8.91 9.74
N ILE A 321 -24.21 9.47 10.89
CA ILE A 321 -23.46 8.82 11.95
C ILE A 321 -24.40 8.62 13.13
N ASN A 322 -24.68 7.36 13.49
CA ASN A 322 -25.61 6.99 14.54
C ASN A 322 -26.99 7.69 14.40
N GLY A 323 -27.49 7.75 13.16
CA GLY A 323 -28.77 8.40 12.81
C GLY A 323 -28.75 9.94 12.83
N LYS A 324 -27.57 10.57 12.89
CA LYS A 324 -27.41 12.03 12.80
C LYS A 324 -26.68 12.40 11.53
N ALA A 325 -27.23 13.36 10.77
CA ALA A 325 -26.59 13.90 9.58
C ALA A 325 -25.18 14.42 9.90
N TYR A 326 -24.20 13.91 9.16
CA TYR A 326 -22.79 14.27 9.25
C TYR A 326 -22.40 14.98 7.96
N LYS A 327 -21.70 16.13 8.06
CA LYS A 327 -21.37 16.98 6.91
C LYS A 327 -19.87 17.15 6.67
N ASN A 328 -19.04 16.69 7.59
CA ASN A 328 -17.60 16.93 7.56
C ASN A 328 -16.86 15.80 6.84
N PHE A 329 -17.15 15.65 5.55
CA PHE A 329 -16.60 14.62 4.67
C PHE A 329 -16.31 15.19 3.26
N GLU A 330 -15.54 14.45 2.46
CA GLU A 330 -15.26 14.73 1.06
C GLU A 330 -15.49 13.46 0.22
N VAL A 331 -15.98 13.60 -1.01
CA VAL A 331 -16.11 12.47 -1.95
C VAL A 331 -15.12 12.65 -3.09
N LYS A 332 -14.22 11.68 -3.28
CA LYS A 332 -13.28 11.61 -4.41
C LYS A 332 -13.46 10.30 -5.15
N LYS A 333 -14.00 10.35 -6.37
CA LYS A 333 -14.31 9.16 -7.18
C LYS A 333 -15.21 8.17 -6.41
N ASN A 334 -14.69 6.99 -6.09
CA ASN A 334 -15.34 5.96 -5.30
C ASN A 334 -14.83 5.92 -3.84
N ILE A 335 -14.30 7.03 -3.31
CA ILE A 335 -13.81 7.12 -1.94
C ILE A 335 -14.60 8.21 -1.20
N LEU A 336 -15.14 7.86 -0.04
CA LEU A 336 -15.72 8.78 0.92
C LEU A 336 -14.71 9.01 2.06
N LYS A 337 -14.19 10.22 2.15
CA LYS A 337 -13.19 10.62 3.14
C LYS A 337 -13.83 11.40 4.28
N PHE A 338 -13.61 10.96 5.50
CA PHE A 338 -14.07 11.65 6.70
C PHE A 338 -12.97 12.59 7.20
N HIS A 339 -13.32 13.83 7.57
CA HIS A 339 -12.33 14.75 8.18
C HIS A 339 -12.14 14.51 9.68
N SER A 340 -12.73 13.45 10.23
CA SER A 340 -12.58 13.03 11.61
C SER A 340 -12.56 11.51 11.69
N PRO A 341 -11.73 10.91 12.56
CA PRO A 341 -11.70 9.46 12.75
C PRO A 341 -13.08 8.92 13.07
N LEU A 342 -13.46 7.86 12.35
CA LEU A 342 -14.67 7.12 12.64
C LEU A 342 -14.45 6.27 13.89
N ILE A 343 -15.33 6.41 14.89
CA ILE A 343 -15.22 5.64 16.13
C ILE A 343 -15.76 4.23 15.87
N GLU A 344 -15.08 3.21 16.38
CA GLU A 344 -15.55 1.83 16.35
C GLU A 344 -17.01 1.71 16.82
N GLY A 345 -17.77 0.83 16.17
CA GLY A 345 -19.17 0.59 16.53
C GLY A 345 -20.12 1.71 16.10
N THR A 346 -19.60 2.77 15.47
CA THR A 346 -20.43 3.80 14.85
C THR A 346 -21.19 3.21 13.68
N LYS A 347 -22.51 3.36 13.69
CA LYS A 347 -23.36 3.04 12.56
C LYS A 347 -23.28 4.17 11.54
N LEU A 348 -22.83 3.85 10.33
CA LEU A 348 -22.83 4.70 9.16
C LEU A 348 -24.00 4.33 8.27
N ASP A 349 -24.85 5.31 7.97
CA ASP A 349 -25.89 5.18 6.96
C ASP A 349 -25.55 6.14 5.82
N LEU A 350 -25.27 5.57 4.64
CA LEU A 350 -24.85 6.29 3.44
C LEU A 350 -25.96 6.20 2.40
N SER A 351 -26.23 7.32 1.72
CA SER A 351 -27.13 7.37 0.58
C SER A 351 -26.53 8.25 -0.50
N PHE A 352 -26.32 7.71 -1.69
CA PHE A 352 -25.71 8.44 -2.82
C PHE A 352 -26.10 7.82 -4.15
N ASP A 353 -26.02 8.60 -5.22
CA ASP A 353 -26.27 8.11 -6.57
C ASP A 353 -24.96 7.73 -7.27
N CYS A 354 -24.93 6.57 -7.93
CA CYS A 354 -23.80 6.19 -8.79
C CYS A 354 -23.78 7.04 -10.06
N LYS A 355 -22.57 7.43 -10.50
CA LYS A 355 -22.30 8.06 -11.79
C LYS A 355 -21.90 7.07 -12.87
#